data_AF-A0AB37GJJ7-F1
#
_entry.id   AF-A0AB37GJJ7-F1
#
_cell.length_a   1.000
_cell.length_b   1.000
_cell.length_c   1.000
_cell.angle_alpha   90.00
_cell.angle_beta   90.00
_cell.angle_gamma   90.00
#
_symmetry.space_group_name_H-M   'P 1'
#
loop_
_entity.id
_entity.type
_entity.pdbx_description
1 polymer ?
#
loop_
_entity_poly.entity_id
_entity_poly.type
_entity_poly.pdbx_seq_one_letter_code
_entity_poly.pdbx_strand_id
1 'polypeptide(L)'
;MASRKACSVPGCDNPAVARGLCSTHYKRQLAGKPITSTAPPVGSPSGHGRYGILDDDGQRVLCHECGQWKRSVGNHLAAHDMTAAEYRERHGLARGTALSSAAVRQTHSKNAKARIGSEGWRRFEDARDPATASHSRTQESFGARAESAAGMADRARRHAAVAVEKNTGRHRGDVELWLRQRQEGMAYADIAERSGMHVSHVRRTVQRMMAERGLEDTEAVAVQEHRNRVAGQAARAAAARERALEWRELRDRGLSSAEVAERYGVTPSAADLDFQIL
;
A
#
# COMPACT_ATOMS: atom_id res chain seq x y z
N MET A 1 9.71 18.28 20.09
CA MET A 1 9.43 16.93 19.56
C MET A 1 10.36 15.94 20.25
N ALA A 2 9.85 14.91 20.92
CA ALA A 2 10.70 13.94 21.62
C ALA A 2 11.48 13.10 20.59
N SER A 3 12.82 13.15 20.65
CA SER A 3 13.69 12.33 19.82
C SER A 3 13.46 10.86 20.13
N ARG A 4 13.03 10.07 19.14
CA ARG A 4 12.84 8.62 19.31
C ARG A 4 14.22 7.99 19.47
N LYS A 5 14.42 7.20 20.53
CA LYS A 5 15.66 6.44 20.76
C LYS A 5 15.98 5.56 19.54
N ALA A 6 17.25 5.40 19.21
CA ALA A 6 17.69 4.49 18.15
C ALA A 6 17.42 3.02 18.52
N CYS A 7 17.41 2.14 17.52
CA CYS A 7 17.28 0.71 17.72
C CYS A 7 18.44 0.15 18.57
N SER A 8 18.14 -0.73 19.53
CA SER A 8 19.14 -1.37 20.39
C SER A 8 19.97 -2.46 19.68
N VAL A 9 19.71 -2.73 18.40
CA VAL A 9 20.44 -3.76 17.65
C VAL A 9 21.65 -3.09 17.00
N PRO A 10 22.89 -3.60 17.24
CA PRO A 10 24.15 -2.97 16.87
C PRO A 10 24.15 -2.10 15.60
N GLY A 11 24.39 -2.54 14.36
CA GLY A 11 24.49 -1.62 13.20
C GLY A 11 23.15 -1.04 12.66
N CYS A 12 22.21 -0.59 13.50
CA CYS A 12 20.89 -0.13 13.05
C CYS A 12 20.51 1.25 13.59
N ASP A 13 20.55 2.26 12.72
CA ASP A 13 20.21 3.66 13.07
C ASP A 13 18.71 3.98 12.98
N ASN A 14 17.86 2.98 12.73
CA ASN A 14 16.42 3.19 12.61
C ASN A 14 15.79 3.56 13.97
N PRO A 15 14.81 4.47 14.00
CA PRO A 15 14.16 4.86 15.25
C PRO A 15 13.41 3.67 15.87
N ALA A 16 13.59 3.46 17.16
CA ALA A 16 12.88 2.46 17.92
C ALA A 16 11.38 2.80 17.97
N VAL A 17 10.56 1.80 17.71
CA VAL A 17 9.09 1.92 17.72
C VAL A 17 8.44 1.12 18.84
N ALA A 18 9.10 0.06 19.33
CA ALA A 18 8.60 -0.77 20.43
C ALA A 18 9.76 -1.58 21.04
N ARG A 19 9.77 -1.72 22.39
CA ARG A 19 10.79 -2.49 23.14
C ARG A 19 12.25 -2.14 22.81
N GLY A 20 12.54 -0.88 22.49
CA GLY A 20 13.88 -0.44 22.09
C GLY A 20 14.30 -0.90 20.68
N LEU A 21 13.42 -1.54 19.91
CA LEU A 21 13.69 -2.05 18.57
C LEU A 21 12.99 -1.22 17.50
N CYS A 22 13.62 -1.10 16.32
CA CYS A 22 12.96 -0.57 15.12
C CYS A 22 11.83 -1.50 14.67
N SER A 23 10.96 -1.02 13.80
CA SER A 23 9.78 -1.78 13.34
C SER A 23 10.14 -3.14 12.73
N THR A 24 11.28 -3.22 12.04
CA THR A 24 11.81 -4.44 11.43
C THR A 24 12.34 -5.42 12.47
N HIS A 25 13.19 -4.98 13.40
CA HIS A 25 13.73 -5.85 14.45
C HIS A 25 12.66 -6.30 15.45
N TYR A 26 11.70 -5.44 15.77
CA TYR A 26 10.56 -5.80 16.60
C TYR A 26 9.71 -6.92 15.96
N LYS A 27 9.43 -6.83 14.65
CA LYS A 27 8.71 -7.87 13.90
C LYS A 27 9.51 -9.19 13.82
N ARG A 28 10.83 -9.10 13.62
CA ARG A 28 11.71 -10.30 13.61
C ARG A 28 11.74 -10.98 14.98
N GLN A 29 11.79 -10.20 16.06
CA GLN A 29 11.72 -10.70 17.44
C GLN A 29 10.40 -11.45 17.68
N LEU A 30 9.27 -10.85 17.32
CA LEU A 30 7.93 -11.47 17.43
C LEU A 30 7.79 -12.77 16.62
N ALA A 31 8.54 -12.88 15.51
CA ALA A 31 8.57 -14.06 14.67
C ALA A 31 9.58 -15.13 15.12
N GLY A 32 10.28 -14.92 16.25
CA GLY A 32 11.32 -15.83 16.75
C GLY A 32 12.55 -15.91 15.85
N LYS A 33 12.75 -14.94 14.96
CA LYS A 33 13.89 -14.90 14.04
C LYS A 33 15.06 -14.16 14.69
N PRO A 34 16.31 -14.50 14.32
CA PRO A 34 17.47 -13.71 14.72
C PRO A 34 17.26 -12.23 14.38
N ILE A 35 17.41 -11.39 15.40
CA ILE A 35 17.31 -9.92 15.33
C ILE A 35 18.68 -9.26 15.18
N THR A 36 19.71 -10.03 14.84
CA THR A 36 21.06 -9.52 14.61
C THR A 36 21.06 -8.51 13.45
N SER A 37 21.80 -7.41 13.61
CA SER A 37 21.94 -6.34 12.59
C SER A 37 22.86 -6.72 11.43
N THR A 38 23.26 -7.98 11.28
CA THR A 38 24.38 -8.30 10.40
C THR A 38 24.00 -8.30 8.92
N ALA A 39 22.72 -8.43 8.59
CA ALA A 39 22.27 -8.28 7.21
C ALA A 39 22.11 -6.78 6.89
N PRO A 40 22.83 -6.23 5.91
CA PRO A 40 22.67 -4.85 5.48
C PRO A 40 21.20 -4.55 5.13
N PRO A 41 20.72 -3.31 5.32
CA PRO A 41 19.43 -2.91 4.80
C PRO A 41 19.31 -3.20 3.30
N VAL A 42 18.14 -3.63 2.84
CA VAL A 42 17.89 -3.81 1.40
C VAL A 42 18.16 -2.49 0.67
N GLY A 43 18.92 -2.56 -0.42
CA GLY A 43 19.38 -1.39 -1.18
C GLY A 43 20.75 -0.86 -0.78
N SER A 44 21.31 -1.30 0.35
CA SER A 44 22.68 -0.95 0.74
C SER A 44 23.70 -1.52 -0.25
N PRO A 45 24.93 -0.98 -0.34
CA PRO A 45 25.97 -1.56 -1.18
C PRO A 45 26.21 -3.04 -0.87
N SER A 46 26.34 -3.87 -1.91
CA SER A 46 26.70 -5.30 -1.82
C SER A 46 27.59 -5.66 -3.00
N GLY A 47 28.90 -5.71 -2.73
CA GLY A 47 29.90 -5.81 -3.80
C GLY A 47 29.75 -4.63 -4.77
N HIS A 48 29.53 -4.93 -6.04
CA HIS A 48 29.32 -3.94 -7.10
C HIS A 48 27.85 -3.50 -7.26
N GLY A 49 26.91 -4.18 -6.60
CA GLY A 49 25.47 -3.92 -6.72
C GLY A 49 24.82 -3.57 -5.38
N ARG A 50 23.52 -3.86 -5.28
CA ARG A 50 22.72 -3.56 -4.08
C ARG A 50 22.25 -4.80 -3.33
N TYR A 51 22.38 -4.79 -2.00
CA TYR A 51 21.95 -5.88 -1.15
C TYR A 51 20.44 -6.11 -1.28
N GLY A 52 20.04 -7.35 -1.56
CA GLY A 52 18.65 -7.76 -1.73
C GLY A 52 18.01 -7.36 -3.06
N ILE A 53 18.74 -6.71 -3.97
CA ILE A 53 18.21 -6.27 -5.27
C ILE A 53 19.21 -6.66 -6.35
N LEU A 54 18.80 -7.49 -7.31
CA LEU A 54 19.61 -7.74 -8.50
C LEU A 54 19.40 -6.59 -9.49
N ASP A 55 20.46 -5.84 -9.79
CA ASP A 55 20.40 -4.74 -10.75
C ASP A 55 20.24 -5.28 -12.19
N ASP A 56 19.12 -4.93 -12.85
CA ASP A 56 18.71 -5.41 -14.18
C ASP A 56 18.44 -4.17 -15.06
N ASP A 57 19.17 -4.00 -16.17
CA ASP A 57 18.95 -2.93 -17.17
C ASP A 57 17.88 -3.32 -18.21
N GLY A 58 17.29 -4.51 -18.06
CA GLY A 58 16.35 -5.12 -18.99
C GLY A 58 17.01 -6.10 -19.96
N GLN A 59 18.26 -5.87 -20.37
CA GLN A 59 19.02 -6.72 -21.29
C GLN A 59 20.10 -7.54 -20.59
N ARG A 60 20.61 -7.03 -19.48
CA ARG A 60 21.70 -7.56 -18.69
C ARG A 60 21.44 -7.29 -17.22
N VAL A 61 22.04 -8.14 -16.40
CA VAL A 61 22.07 -8.04 -14.95
C VAL A 61 23.51 -7.83 -14.50
N LEU A 62 23.70 -6.97 -13.49
CA LEU A 62 24.99 -6.71 -12.89
C LEU A 62 25.42 -7.91 -12.03
N CYS A 63 26.63 -8.42 -12.25
CA CYS A 63 27.25 -9.34 -11.29
C CYS A 63 27.78 -8.54 -10.10
N HIS A 64 27.33 -8.86 -8.90
CA HIS A 64 27.73 -8.14 -7.68
C HIS A 64 29.16 -8.53 -7.25
N GLU A 65 29.68 -9.68 -7.68
CA GLU A 65 31.05 -10.12 -7.38
C GLU A 65 32.11 -9.39 -8.24
N CYS A 66 31.86 -9.18 -9.53
CA CYS A 66 32.86 -8.62 -10.47
C CYS A 66 32.46 -7.32 -11.18
N GLY A 67 31.23 -6.83 -10.99
CA GLY A 67 30.74 -5.59 -11.60
C GLY A 67 30.46 -5.68 -13.10
N GLN A 68 30.57 -6.86 -13.71
CA GLN A 68 30.28 -7.03 -15.12
C GLN A 68 28.78 -7.21 -15.39
N TRP A 69 28.28 -6.55 -16.42
CA TRP A 69 26.92 -6.73 -16.93
C TRP A 69 26.83 -7.99 -17.79
N LYS A 70 26.03 -8.96 -17.36
CA LYS A 70 25.86 -10.28 -18.02
C LYS A 70 24.41 -10.49 -18.41
N ARG A 71 24.15 -11.27 -19.47
CA ARG A 71 22.78 -11.67 -19.81
C ARG A 71 22.16 -12.61 -18.76
N SER A 72 23.01 -13.41 -18.12
CA SER A 72 22.70 -14.31 -17.00
C SER A 72 23.91 -14.35 -16.06
N VAL A 73 23.75 -13.85 -14.84
CA VAL A 73 24.75 -14.04 -13.78
C VAL A 73 24.79 -15.52 -13.38
N GLY A 74 23.65 -16.22 -13.37
CA GLY A 74 23.59 -17.63 -12.99
C GLY A 74 24.54 -18.53 -13.80
N ASN A 75 24.65 -18.31 -15.11
CA ASN A 75 25.58 -19.07 -15.97
C ASN A 75 27.03 -18.59 -15.83
N HIS A 76 27.24 -17.39 -15.30
CA HIS A 76 28.55 -16.78 -15.10
C HIS A 76 29.20 -17.20 -13.77
N LEU A 77 28.42 -17.69 -12.79
CA LEU A 77 28.92 -18.00 -11.44
C LEU A 77 30.04 -19.05 -11.40
N ALA A 78 30.18 -19.89 -12.42
CA ALA A 78 31.32 -20.80 -12.55
C ALA A 78 32.67 -20.06 -12.55
N ALA A 79 32.71 -18.80 -13.01
CA ALA A 79 33.90 -17.95 -12.96
C ALA A 79 34.25 -17.47 -11.53
N HIS A 80 33.36 -17.67 -10.56
CA HIS A 80 33.51 -17.29 -9.17
C HIS A 80 33.56 -18.47 -8.21
N ASP A 81 33.52 -19.70 -8.72
CA ASP A 81 33.44 -20.92 -7.91
C ASP A 81 32.30 -20.85 -6.88
N MET A 82 31.13 -20.37 -7.32
CA MET A 82 29.95 -20.20 -6.48
C MET A 82 28.72 -20.85 -7.09
N THR A 83 27.87 -21.38 -6.24
CA THR A 83 26.52 -21.79 -6.63
C THR A 83 25.56 -20.60 -6.65
N ALA A 84 24.44 -20.76 -7.37
CA ALA A 84 23.38 -19.77 -7.38
C ALA A 84 22.72 -19.57 -5.99
N ALA A 85 22.78 -20.58 -5.11
CA ALA A 85 22.23 -20.45 -3.76
C ALA A 85 23.13 -19.56 -2.89
N GLU A 86 24.43 -19.81 -2.90
CA GLU A 86 25.43 -19.03 -2.17
C GLU A 86 25.48 -17.57 -2.66
N TYR A 87 25.43 -17.35 -3.98
CA TYR A 87 25.37 -15.99 -4.53
C TYR A 87 24.15 -15.22 -4.02
N ARG A 88 22.98 -15.87 -3.98
CA ARG A 88 21.76 -15.22 -3.47
C ARG A 88 21.86 -14.92 -1.99
N GLU A 89 22.34 -15.88 -1.21
CA GLU A 89 22.51 -15.70 0.23
C GLU A 89 23.48 -14.55 0.55
N ARG A 90 24.66 -14.56 -0.08
CA ARG A 90 25.70 -13.54 0.11
C ARG A 90 25.20 -12.13 -0.21
N HIS A 91 24.44 -11.98 -1.30
CA HIS A 91 23.91 -10.68 -1.71
C HIS A 91 22.49 -10.41 -1.20
N GLY A 92 21.97 -11.21 -0.27
CA GLY A 92 20.65 -11.00 0.33
C GLY A 92 19.46 -11.16 -0.62
N LEU A 93 19.67 -11.77 -1.79
CA LEU A 93 18.63 -12.01 -2.79
C LEU A 93 17.68 -13.12 -2.31
N ALA A 94 16.40 -12.97 -2.59
CA ALA A 94 15.42 -14.02 -2.29
C ALA A 94 15.75 -15.32 -3.05
N ARG A 95 15.48 -16.48 -2.45
CA ARG A 95 15.77 -17.80 -3.07
C ARG A 95 15.21 -17.95 -4.49
N GLY A 96 14.04 -17.38 -4.76
CA GLY A 96 13.38 -17.40 -6.07
C GLY A 96 13.82 -16.31 -7.04
N THR A 97 14.73 -15.41 -6.65
CA THR A 97 15.24 -14.35 -7.53
C THR A 97 15.93 -14.99 -8.74
N ALA A 98 15.47 -14.64 -9.93
CA ALA A 98 16.08 -15.07 -11.18
C ALA A 98 17.41 -14.32 -11.39
N LEU A 99 18.48 -15.05 -11.64
CA LEU A 99 19.83 -14.50 -11.87
C LEU A 99 20.07 -14.22 -13.36
N SER A 100 19.03 -13.79 -14.08
CA SER A 100 19.06 -13.50 -15.50
C SER A 100 18.22 -12.26 -15.84
N SER A 101 18.66 -11.56 -16.87
CA SER A 101 18.00 -10.35 -17.36
C SER A 101 16.54 -10.57 -17.76
N ALA A 102 15.76 -9.49 -17.69
CA ALA A 102 14.37 -9.51 -18.14
C ALA A 102 14.24 -10.04 -19.60
N ALA A 103 15.11 -9.60 -20.51
CA ALA A 103 15.12 -10.06 -21.91
C ALA A 103 15.31 -11.58 -22.03
N VAL A 104 16.28 -12.16 -21.30
CA VAL A 104 16.50 -13.61 -21.31
C VAL A 104 15.27 -14.35 -20.75
N ARG A 105 14.69 -13.86 -19.65
CA ARG A 105 13.47 -14.43 -19.07
C ARG A 105 12.30 -14.38 -20.04
N GLN A 106 12.13 -13.27 -20.76
CA GLN A 106 11.10 -13.11 -21.78
C GLN A 106 11.33 -14.06 -22.96
N THR A 107 12.56 -14.20 -23.47
CA THR A 107 12.89 -15.16 -24.54
C THR A 107 12.58 -16.59 -24.10
N HIS A 108 12.97 -16.99 -22.88
CA HIS A 108 12.65 -18.32 -22.36
C HIS A 108 11.14 -18.52 -22.23
N SER A 109 10.40 -17.52 -21.74
CA SER A 109 8.93 -17.59 -21.67
C SER A 109 8.30 -17.74 -23.05
N LYS A 110 8.76 -16.96 -24.05
CA LYS A 110 8.28 -17.05 -25.43
C LYS A 110 8.56 -18.42 -26.04
N ASN A 111 9.78 -18.93 -25.90
CA ASN A 111 10.17 -20.23 -26.43
C ASN A 111 9.40 -21.37 -25.75
N ALA A 112 9.18 -21.30 -24.44
CA ALA A 112 8.37 -22.27 -23.72
C ALA A 112 6.93 -22.27 -24.23
N LYS A 113 6.33 -21.09 -24.40
CA LYS A 113 4.96 -20.95 -24.94
C LYS A 113 4.84 -21.44 -26.38
N ALA A 114 5.85 -21.16 -27.23
CA ALA A 114 5.86 -21.60 -28.62
C ALA A 114 5.90 -23.13 -28.78
N ARG A 115 6.33 -23.86 -27.74
CA ARG A 115 6.33 -25.33 -27.74
C ARG A 115 4.97 -25.94 -27.40
N ILE A 116 4.05 -25.19 -26.81
CA ILE A 116 2.73 -25.70 -26.43
C ILE A 116 2.00 -26.20 -27.69
N GLY A 117 1.50 -27.43 -27.65
CA GLY A 117 0.83 -28.08 -28.79
C GLY A 117 1.76 -28.74 -29.81
N SER A 118 3.09 -28.55 -29.71
CA SER A 118 4.06 -29.30 -30.53
C SER A 118 3.98 -30.80 -30.23
N GLU A 119 4.45 -31.64 -31.17
CA GLU A 119 4.50 -33.10 -30.96
C GLU A 119 5.35 -33.48 -29.74
N GLY A 120 6.49 -32.82 -29.55
CA GLY A 120 7.32 -33.02 -28.36
C GLY A 120 6.62 -32.59 -27.06
N TRP A 121 5.73 -31.60 -27.10
CA TRP A 121 4.92 -31.20 -25.95
C TRP A 121 3.83 -32.22 -25.63
N ARG A 122 3.15 -32.74 -26.67
CA ARG A 122 2.16 -33.81 -26.52
C ARG A 122 2.76 -35.06 -25.86
N ARG A 123 3.99 -35.44 -26.21
CA ARG A 123 4.69 -36.54 -25.51
C ARG A 123 4.86 -36.30 -24.01
N PHE A 124 5.11 -35.06 -23.57
CA PHE A 124 5.15 -34.73 -22.14
C PHE A 124 3.77 -34.75 -21.50
N GLU A 125 2.71 -34.39 -22.24
CA GLU A 125 1.32 -34.48 -21.77
C GLU A 125 0.88 -35.95 -21.64
N ASP A 126 1.19 -36.79 -22.62
CA ASP A 126 0.89 -38.22 -22.61
C ASP A 126 1.66 -38.95 -21.50
N ALA A 127 2.92 -38.56 -21.27
CA ALA A 127 3.73 -39.10 -20.18
C ALA A 127 3.39 -38.51 -18.81
N ARG A 128 2.53 -37.48 -18.73
CA ARG A 128 2.16 -36.85 -17.46
C ARG A 128 1.14 -37.72 -16.75
N ASP A 129 1.57 -38.40 -15.68
CA ASP A 129 0.70 -39.12 -14.76
C ASP A 129 0.43 -38.29 -13.48
N PRO A 130 -0.77 -37.67 -13.34
CA PRO A 130 -1.12 -36.89 -12.16
C PRO A 130 -1.27 -37.74 -10.89
N ALA A 131 -1.65 -39.02 -11.03
CA ALA A 131 -1.84 -39.93 -9.91
C ALA A 131 -0.48 -40.31 -9.33
N THR A 132 0.49 -40.70 -10.15
CA THR A 132 1.86 -40.99 -9.69
C THR A 132 2.52 -39.76 -9.09
N ALA A 133 2.35 -38.57 -9.69
CA ALA A 133 2.83 -37.32 -9.13
C ALA A 133 2.13 -36.91 -7.81
N SER A 134 0.93 -37.45 -7.54
CA SER A 134 0.24 -37.28 -6.27
C SER A 134 0.69 -38.31 -5.23
N HIS A 135 0.93 -39.56 -5.64
CA HIS A 135 1.43 -40.63 -4.80
C HIS A 135 2.89 -40.43 -4.36
N SER A 136 3.70 -39.72 -5.16
CA SER A 136 5.04 -39.30 -4.76
C SER A 136 5.05 -38.26 -3.64
N ARG A 137 3.88 -37.70 -3.27
CA ARG A 137 3.75 -36.80 -2.12
C ARG A 137 3.61 -37.64 -0.86
N THR A 138 4.69 -37.72 -0.10
CA THR A 138 4.69 -38.41 1.18
C THR A 138 3.82 -37.68 2.20
N GLN A 139 3.36 -38.41 3.22
CA GLN A 139 2.66 -37.82 4.38
C GLN A 139 3.49 -36.72 5.04
N GLU A 140 4.82 -36.86 5.00
CA GLU A 140 5.82 -35.87 5.41
C GLU A 140 5.80 -34.60 4.56
N SER A 141 5.63 -34.72 3.23
CA SER A 141 5.48 -33.59 2.31
C SER A 141 4.19 -32.80 2.57
N PHE A 142 3.11 -33.50 2.95
CA PHE A 142 1.87 -32.89 3.40
C PHE A 142 2.02 -32.24 4.79
N GLY A 143 2.73 -32.90 5.70
CA GLY A 143 3.09 -32.38 7.02
C GLY A 143 3.86 -31.06 6.94
N ALA A 144 4.97 -31.01 6.20
CA ALA A 144 5.78 -29.80 6.03
C ALA A 144 5.00 -28.62 5.40
N ARG A 145 4.06 -28.91 4.49
CA ARG A 145 3.14 -27.90 3.93
C ARG A 145 2.08 -27.46 4.94
N ALA A 146 1.49 -28.39 5.69
CA ALA A 146 0.51 -28.09 6.73
C ALA A 146 1.14 -27.26 7.87
N GLU A 147 2.36 -27.59 8.29
CA GLU A 147 3.16 -26.82 9.24
C GLU A 147 3.48 -25.42 8.72
N SER A 148 3.87 -25.31 7.45
CA SER A 148 4.09 -24.00 6.81
C SER A 148 2.81 -23.17 6.75
N ALA A 149 1.68 -23.79 6.42
CA ALA A 149 0.36 -23.14 6.39
C ALA A 149 -0.11 -22.75 7.80
N ALA A 150 0.07 -23.61 8.79
CA ALA A 150 -0.21 -23.35 10.19
C ALA A 150 0.66 -22.20 10.72
N GLY A 151 1.95 -22.18 10.36
CA GLY A 151 2.87 -21.08 10.68
C GLY A 151 2.48 -19.77 9.98
N MET A 152 1.96 -19.82 8.75
CA MET A 152 1.40 -18.65 8.07
C MET A 152 0.11 -18.16 8.75
N ALA A 153 -0.80 -19.06 9.11
CA ALA A 153 -2.04 -18.75 9.79
C ALA A 153 -1.81 -18.19 11.21
N ASP A 154 -0.87 -18.78 11.96
CA ASP A 154 -0.45 -18.29 13.28
C ASP A 154 0.19 -16.90 13.17
N ARG A 155 1.07 -16.68 12.18
CA ARG A 155 1.63 -15.35 11.92
C ARG A 155 0.55 -14.34 11.55
N ALA A 156 -0.44 -14.72 10.75
CA ALA A 156 -1.58 -13.87 10.41
C ALA A 156 -2.40 -13.53 11.66
N ARG A 157 -2.68 -14.50 12.54
CA ARG A 157 -3.37 -14.28 13.82
C ARG A 157 -2.59 -13.36 14.75
N ARG A 158 -1.28 -13.56 14.92
CA ARG A 158 -0.43 -12.67 15.72
C ARG A 158 -0.37 -11.26 15.14
N HIS A 159 -0.27 -11.12 13.81
CA HIS A 159 -0.30 -9.82 13.15
C HIS A 159 -1.66 -9.12 13.32
N ALA A 160 -2.77 -9.87 13.26
CA ALA A 160 -4.10 -9.34 13.53
C ALA A 160 -4.22 -8.86 14.99
N ALA A 161 -3.75 -9.63 15.97
CA ALA A 161 -3.75 -9.24 17.38
C ALA A 161 -2.95 -7.95 17.64
N VAL A 162 -1.75 -7.84 17.07
CA VAL A 162 -0.91 -6.62 17.17
C VAL A 162 -1.53 -5.43 16.45
N ALA A 163 -2.24 -5.67 15.33
CA ALA A 163 -2.97 -4.62 14.62
C ALA A 163 -4.17 -4.12 15.44
N VAL A 164 -4.90 -5.02 16.12
CA VAL A 164 -5.99 -4.66 17.04
C VAL A 164 -5.45 -3.80 18.19
N GLU A 165 -4.37 -4.22 18.85
CA GLU A 165 -3.74 -3.49 19.96
C GLU A 165 -3.28 -2.07 19.59
N LYS A 166 -2.72 -1.89 18.38
CA LYS A 166 -2.29 -0.56 17.90
C LYS A 166 -3.44 0.37 17.53
N ASN A 167 -4.60 -0.17 17.17
CA ASN A 167 -5.74 0.62 16.71
C ASN A 167 -6.69 1.00 17.87
N THR A 168 -6.77 0.18 18.92
CA THR A 168 -7.64 0.42 20.08
C THR A 168 -7.12 1.53 21.03
N GLY A 169 -5.81 1.77 21.08
CA GLY A 169 -5.22 2.76 21.99
C GLY A 169 -5.17 4.20 21.44
N ARG A 170 -5.17 4.39 20.12
CA ARG A 170 -4.82 5.70 19.52
C ARG A 170 -5.96 6.70 19.43
N HIS A 171 -7.21 6.24 19.45
CA HIS A 171 -8.40 7.06 19.16
C HIS A 171 -9.57 6.81 20.12
N ARG A 172 -9.34 6.23 21.30
CA ARG A 172 -10.44 5.81 22.20
C ARG A 172 -11.40 6.95 22.59
N GLY A 173 -10.90 8.18 22.71
CA GLY A 173 -11.72 9.39 22.93
C GLY A 173 -12.46 9.88 21.68
N ASP A 174 -11.82 9.82 20.51
CA ASP A 174 -12.41 10.27 19.23
C ASP A 174 -13.52 9.32 18.75
N VAL A 175 -13.38 8.04 19.05
CA VAL A 175 -14.26 6.97 18.57
C VAL A 175 -15.62 6.98 19.28
N GLU A 176 -15.68 7.29 20.58
CA GLU A 176 -16.96 7.51 21.29
C GLU A 176 -17.69 8.76 20.76
N LEU A 177 -16.93 9.80 20.42
CA LEU A 177 -17.48 11.02 19.81
C LEU A 177 -18.13 10.72 18.45
N TRP A 178 -17.49 9.90 17.62
CA TRP A 178 -18.04 9.51 16.31
C TRP A 178 -19.32 8.69 16.44
N LEU A 179 -19.39 7.79 17.43
CA LEU A 179 -20.59 7.01 17.70
C LEU A 179 -21.75 7.93 18.12
N ARG A 180 -21.50 8.87 19.03
CA ARG A 180 -22.51 9.86 19.45
C ARG A 180 -23.00 10.71 18.27
N GLN A 181 -22.08 11.26 17.48
CA GLN A 181 -22.41 12.03 16.28
C GLN A 181 -23.25 11.22 15.29
N ARG A 182 -22.96 9.92 15.15
CA ARG A 182 -23.74 9.04 14.29
C ARG A 182 -25.16 8.83 14.82
N GLN A 183 -25.33 8.58 16.12
CA GLN A 183 -26.64 8.45 16.76
C GLN A 183 -27.47 9.75 16.69
N GLU A 184 -26.81 10.90 16.68
CA GLU A 184 -27.42 12.22 16.45
C GLU A 184 -27.81 12.45 14.98
N GLY A 185 -27.64 11.46 14.10
CA GLY A 185 -28.06 11.50 12.69
C GLY A 185 -27.00 12.01 11.71
N MET A 186 -25.76 12.24 12.16
CA MET A 186 -24.70 12.74 11.28
C MET A 186 -24.26 11.68 10.25
N ALA A 187 -24.03 12.11 9.01
CA ALA A 187 -23.51 11.23 7.97
C ALA A 187 -22.04 10.85 8.24
N TYR A 188 -21.64 9.64 7.87
CA TYR A 188 -20.25 9.18 8.03
C TYR A 188 -19.23 10.12 7.35
N ALA A 189 -19.60 10.77 6.25
CA ALA A 189 -18.76 11.73 5.54
C ALA A 189 -18.49 12.99 6.39
N ASP A 190 -19.51 13.53 7.05
CA ASP A 190 -19.41 14.72 7.89
C ASP A 190 -18.57 14.42 9.17
N ILE A 191 -18.74 13.23 9.75
CA ILE A 191 -17.93 12.76 10.88
C ILE A 191 -16.46 12.61 10.47
N ALA A 192 -16.22 12.06 9.27
CA ALA A 192 -14.88 11.88 8.72
C ALA A 192 -14.16 13.21 8.46
N GLU A 193 -14.86 14.19 7.88
CA GLU A 193 -14.34 15.53 7.65
C GLU A 193 -13.96 16.21 8.98
N ARG A 194 -14.86 16.20 9.97
CA ARG A 194 -14.62 16.81 11.30
C ARG A 194 -13.47 16.18 12.06
N SER A 195 -13.23 14.88 11.85
CA SER A 195 -12.16 14.14 12.52
C SER A 195 -10.84 14.11 11.75
N GLY A 196 -10.81 14.64 10.52
CA GLY A 196 -9.66 14.51 9.63
C GLY A 196 -9.34 13.06 9.26
N MET A 197 -10.34 12.16 9.34
CA MET A 197 -10.17 10.74 9.09
C MET A 197 -10.80 10.33 7.76
N HIS A 198 -10.37 9.19 7.21
CA HIS A 198 -10.99 8.64 6.02
C HIS A 198 -12.37 8.04 6.34
N VAL A 199 -13.38 8.33 5.51
CA VAL A 199 -14.78 7.90 5.72
C VAL A 199 -14.94 6.39 5.93
N SER A 200 -14.17 5.57 5.21
CA SER A 200 -14.22 4.11 5.36
C SER A 200 -13.69 3.62 6.71
N HIS A 201 -12.79 4.38 7.35
CA HIS A 201 -12.30 4.05 8.69
C HIS A 201 -13.37 4.39 9.73
N VAL A 202 -13.91 5.61 9.68
CA VAL A 202 -14.98 6.06 10.58
C VAL A 202 -16.19 5.12 10.50
N ARG A 203 -16.68 4.83 9.29
CA ARG A 203 -17.83 3.92 9.07
C ARG A 203 -17.59 2.54 9.71
N ARG A 204 -16.47 1.89 9.39
CA ARG A 204 -16.16 0.54 9.88
C ARG A 204 -16.06 0.51 11.41
N THR A 205 -15.46 1.53 12.00
CA THR A 205 -15.27 1.60 13.45
C THR A 205 -16.60 1.84 14.17
N VAL A 206 -17.42 2.77 13.70
CA VAL A 206 -18.73 3.09 14.30
C VAL A 206 -19.73 1.94 14.11
N GLN A 207 -19.83 1.33 12.92
CA GLN A 207 -20.71 0.18 12.66
C GLN A 207 -20.39 -1.00 13.59
N ARG A 208 -19.10 -1.28 13.84
CA ARG A 208 -18.68 -2.30 14.81
C ARG A 208 -19.18 -1.98 16.22
N MET A 209 -19.06 -0.74 16.67
CA MET A 209 -19.51 -0.35 18.02
C MET A 209 -21.03 -0.36 18.15
N MET A 210 -21.75 0.04 17.10
CA MET A 210 -23.21 -0.06 17.07
C MET A 210 -23.65 -1.52 17.20
N ALA A 211 -23.01 -2.44 16.47
CA ALA A 211 -23.25 -3.87 16.58
C ALA A 211 -22.92 -4.42 17.99
N GLU A 212 -21.79 -4.01 18.58
CA GLU A 212 -21.41 -4.39 19.95
C GLU A 212 -22.40 -3.89 21.02
N ARG A 213 -23.10 -2.77 20.75
CA ARG A 213 -24.07 -2.14 21.66
C ARG A 213 -25.53 -2.42 21.29
N GLY A 214 -25.79 -3.22 20.26
CA GLY A 214 -27.16 -3.52 19.79
C GLY A 214 -27.92 -2.30 19.26
N LEU A 215 -27.22 -1.32 18.69
CA LEU A 215 -27.79 -0.09 18.16
C LEU A 215 -28.06 -0.23 16.66
N GLU A 216 -29.22 0.23 16.20
CA GLU A 216 -29.58 0.22 14.77
C GLU A 216 -29.10 1.48 14.04
N ASP A 217 -28.68 1.33 12.78
CA ASP A 217 -28.16 2.42 11.95
C ASP A 217 -29.25 2.97 11.02
N THR A 218 -29.74 4.18 11.30
CA THR A 218 -30.73 4.87 10.47
C THR A 218 -30.07 5.58 9.28
N GLU A 219 -29.31 4.81 8.47
CA GLU A 219 -28.41 5.34 7.43
C GLU A 219 -29.13 6.06 6.28
N ALA A 220 -30.37 5.68 6.00
CA ALA A 220 -31.10 6.16 4.82
C ALA A 220 -31.42 7.67 4.83
N VAL A 221 -31.79 8.23 5.99
CA VAL A 221 -32.20 9.65 6.10
C VAL A 221 -30.97 10.56 6.04
N ALA A 222 -29.92 10.23 6.80
CA ALA A 222 -28.69 11.01 6.89
C ALA A 222 -27.92 11.10 5.55
N VAL A 223 -27.92 10.02 4.76
CA VAL A 223 -27.28 10.01 3.43
C VAL A 223 -28.01 10.90 2.44
N GLN A 224 -29.36 10.93 2.49
CA GLN A 224 -30.16 11.79 1.62
C GLN A 224 -29.99 13.27 1.98
N GLU A 225 -29.97 13.62 3.27
CA GLU A 225 -29.76 15.00 3.73
C GLU A 225 -28.36 15.53 3.37
N HIS A 226 -27.31 14.72 3.54
CA HIS A 226 -25.95 15.10 3.12
C HIS A 226 -25.87 15.31 1.60
N ARG A 227 -26.47 14.41 0.80
CA ARG A 227 -26.56 14.58 -0.67
C ARG A 227 -27.29 15.86 -1.06
N ASN A 228 -28.43 16.14 -0.43
CA ASN A 228 -29.20 17.36 -0.67
C ASN A 228 -28.39 18.62 -0.31
N ARG A 229 -27.61 18.58 0.78
CA ARG A 229 -26.75 19.70 1.22
C ARG A 229 -25.59 19.95 0.25
N VAL A 230 -24.88 18.90 -0.17
CA VAL A 230 -23.78 18.99 -1.15
C VAL A 230 -24.31 19.48 -2.50
N ALA A 231 -25.46 18.97 -2.95
CA ALA A 231 -26.13 19.45 -4.16
C ALA A 231 -26.52 20.93 -4.04
N GLY A 232 -27.04 21.35 -2.88
CA GLY A 232 -27.36 22.76 -2.60
C GLY A 232 -26.14 23.68 -2.57
N GLN A 233 -25.01 23.23 -2.01
CA GLN A 233 -23.75 23.97 -2.03
C GLN A 233 -23.18 24.09 -3.46
N ALA A 234 -23.20 23.00 -4.22
CA ALA A 234 -22.75 23.00 -5.62
C ALA A 234 -23.61 23.93 -6.49
N ALA A 235 -24.93 23.94 -6.30
CA ALA A 235 -25.86 24.84 -7.00
C ALA A 235 -25.60 26.31 -6.64
N ARG A 236 -25.35 26.63 -5.36
CA ARG A 236 -24.99 28.00 -4.93
C ARG A 236 -23.65 28.46 -5.51
N ALA A 237 -22.65 27.57 -5.57
CA ALA A 237 -21.36 27.85 -6.17
C ALA A 237 -21.44 28.05 -7.70
N ALA A 238 -22.27 27.26 -8.39
CA ALA A 238 -22.53 27.44 -9.81
C ALA A 238 -23.22 28.78 -10.09
N ALA A 239 -24.27 29.13 -9.33
CA ALA A 239 -24.95 30.41 -9.46
C ALA A 239 -24.04 31.61 -9.12
N ALA A 240 -23.11 31.46 -8.18
CA ALA A 240 -22.09 32.48 -7.90
C ALA A 240 -21.13 32.68 -9.09
N ARG A 241 -20.70 31.59 -9.74
CA ARG A 241 -19.85 31.65 -10.93
C ARG A 241 -20.56 32.29 -12.13
N GLU A 242 -21.83 31.95 -12.36
CA GLU A 242 -22.62 32.58 -13.43
C GLU A 242 -22.76 34.10 -13.21
N ARG A 243 -23.07 34.54 -11.99
CA ARG A 243 -23.10 35.96 -11.64
C ARG A 243 -21.74 36.63 -11.83
N ALA A 244 -20.66 35.98 -11.40
CA ALA A 244 -19.30 36.52 -11.58
C ALA A 244 -18.94 36.72 -13.06
N LEU A 245 -19.36 35.79 -13.95
CA LEU A 245 -19.17 35.93 -15.40
C LEU A 245 -20.01 37.07 -15.99
N GLU A 246 -21.28 37.19 -15.59
CA GLU A 246 -22.17 38.28 -16.02
C GLU A 246 -21.63 39.66 -15.60
N TRP A 247 -21.16 39.77 -14.36
CA TRP A 247 -20.60 41.01 -13.83
C TRP A 247 -19.26 41.38 -14.51
N ARG A 248 -18.48 40.37 -14.94
CA ARG A 248 -17.26 40.58 -15.73
C ARG A 248 -17.58 41.17 -17.11
N GLU A 249 -18.61 40.68 -17.78
CA GLU A 249 -19.03 41.22 -19.08
C GLU A 249 -19.49 42.69 -18.97
N LEU A 250 -20.18 43.06 -17.89
CA LEU A 250 -20.59 44.45 -17.65
C LEU A 250 -19.39 45.38 -17.40
N ARG A 251 -18.36 44.90 -16.71
CA ARG A 251 -17.09 45.64 -16.51
C ARG A 251 -16.33 45.81 -17.83
N ASP A 252 -16.25 44.78 -18.66
CA ASP A 252 -15.62 44.84 -19.99
C ASP A 252 -16.32 45.86 -20.91
N ARG A 253 -17.62 46.12 -20.66
CA ARG A 253 -18.41 47.16 -21.32
C ARG A 253 -18.28 48.55 -20.69
N GLY A 254 -17.43 48.71 -19.67
CA GLY A 254 -17.02 49.99 -19.09
C GLY A 254 -17.74 50.41 -17.81
N LEU A 255 -18.64 49.60 -17.25
CA LEU A 255 -19.30 49.93 -15.98
C LEU A 255 -18.29 49.84 -14.81
N SER A 256 -18.45 50.66 -13.78
CA SER A 256 -17.69 50.59 -12.53
C SER A 256 -18.28 49.53 -11.56
N SER A 257 -17.48 49.04 -10.61
CA SER A 257 -17.97 48.12 -9.57
C SER A 257 -19.15 48.72 -8.76
N ALA A 258 -19.18 50.05 -8.61
CA ALA A 258 -20.26 50.75 -7.94
C ALA A 258 -21.57 50.70 -8.73
N GLU A 259 -21.52 50.90 -10.05
CA GLU A 259 -22.70 50.82 -10.93
C GLU A 259 -23.23 49.38 -11.05
N VAL A 260 -22.34 48.38 -11.06
CA VAL A 260 -22.76 46.97 -11.01
C VAL A 260 -23.41 46.64 -9.67
N ALA A 261 -22.83 47.11 -8.56
CA ALA A 261 -23.38 46.88 -7.21
C ALA A 261 -24.77 47.51 -7.04
N GLU A 262 -24.96 48.74 -7.52
CA GLU A 262 -26.25 49.44 -7.52
C GLU A 262 -27.30 48.70 -8.35
N ARG A 263 -26.94 48.22 -9.55
CA ARG A 263 -27.85 47.52 -10.46
C ARG A 263 -28.40 46.21 -9.91
N TYR A 264 -27.59 45.46 -9.15
CA TYR A 264 -27.98 44.17 -8.59
C TYR A 264 -28.32 44.22 -7.10
N GLY A 265 -28.33 45.41 -6.49
CA GLY A 265 -28.69 45.61 -5.08
C GLY A 265 -27.74 44.93 -4.10
N VAL A 266 -26.45 44.84 -4.43
CA VAL A 266 -25.41 44.24 -3.60
C VAL A 266 -24.43 45.30 -3.09
N THR A 267 -23.59 44.95 -2.11
CA THR A 267 -22.53 45.86 -1.68
C THR A 267 -21.40 45.90 -2.71
N PRO A 268 -20.70 47.05 -2.90
CA PRO A 268 -19.53 47.12 -3.77
C PRO A 268 -18.44 46.09 -3.40
N SER A 269 -18.29 45.79 -2.10
CA SER A 269 -17.38 44.74 -1.62
C SER A 269 -17.79 43.33 -2.03
N ALA A 270 -19.09 43.03 -2.14
CA ALA A 270 -19.58 41.75 -2.64
C ALA A 270 -19.41 41.65 -4.16
N ALA A 271 -19.59 42.77 -4.87
CA ALA A 271 -19.26 42.89 -6.29
C ALA A 271 -17.78 42.59 -6.55
N ASP A 272 -16.86 43.10 -5.72
CA ASP A 272 -15.43 42.87 -5.84
C ASP A 272 -14.98 41.46 -5.38
N LEU A 273 -15.67 40.82 -4.42
CA LEU A 273 -15.33 39.48 -3.90
C LEU A 273 -15.63 38.35 -4.90
N ASP A 274 -16.74 38.43 -5.64
CA ASP A 274 -17.13 37.40 -6.61
C ASP A 274 -16.15 37.31 -7.80
N PHE A 275 -15.31 38.33 -8.04
CA PHE A 275 -14.21 38.26 -9.02
C PHE A 275 -13.07 37.33 -8.60
N GLN A 276 -12.87 37.10 -7.29
CA GLN A 276 -11.82 36.19 -6.79
C GLN A 276 -12.22 34.70 -6.89
N ILE A 277 -13.48 34.42 -7.28
CA ILE A 277 -14.05 33.07 -7.39
C ILE A 277 -13.78 32.44 -8.78
N LEU A 278 -13.41 33.25 -9.79
CA LEU A 278 -12.96 32.82 -11.12
C LEU A 278 -11.43 32.66 -11.17
#